data_AF-A0A1L5NRG7-F1
#
_entry.id   AF-A0A1L5NRG7-F1
#
_cell.length_a   1.000
_cell.length_b   1.000
_cell.length_c   1.000
_cell.angle_alpha   90.00
_cell.angle_beta   90.00
_cell.angle_gamma   90.00
#
_symmetry.space_group_name_H-M   'P 1'
#
loop_
_entity.id
_entity.type
_entity.pdbx_description
1 polymer ?
#
loop_
_entity_poly.entity_id
_entity_poly.type
_entity_poly.pdbx_seq_one_letter_code
_entity_poly.pdbx_strand_id
1 'polypeptide(L)' 'MWDEIESQVERLRDFPRSGRAGRMPETSELVVTGTPFIVIYIVGDDDIDLVRVLHGAQKWPLDA' A
#
# COMPACT_ATOMS: atom_id res chain seq x y z
N MET A 1 4.45 -13.89 7.42
CA MET A 1 3.68 -12.62 7.65
C MET A 1 4.26 -11.51 6.80
N TRP A 2 5.57 -11.26 6.89
CA TRP A 2 6.27 -10.38 5.97
C TRP A 2 6.24 -10.89 4.51
N ASP A 3 6.23 -12.21 4.33
CA ASP A 3 6.19 -12.87 3.02
C ASP A 3 4.97 -12.49 2.18
N GLU A 4 3.81 -12.25 2.81
CA GLU A 4 2.58 -11.88 2.08
C GLU A 4 2.62 -10.43 1.62
N ILE A 5 3.17 -9.54 2.45
CA ILE A 5 3.37 -8.13 2.10
C ILE A 5 4.36 -8.05 0.95
N GLU A 6 5.49 -8.74 1.04
CA GLU A 6 6.52 -8.76 0.00
C GLU A 6 5.97 -9.29 -1.33
N SER A 7 5.37 -10.48 -1.33
CA SER A 7 4.79 -11.12 -2.53
C SER A 7 3.76 -10.23 -3.25
N GLN A 8 2.89 -9.54 -2.51
CA GLN A 8 1.89 -8.67 -3.13
C GLN A 8 2.46 -7.33 -3.58
N VAL A 9 3.44 -6.78 -2.87
CA VAL A 9 4.16 -5.57 -3.30
C VAL A 9 4.95 -5.82 -4.58
N GLU A 10 5.58 -6.99 -4.73
CA GLU A 10 6.33 -7.33 -5.94
C GLU A 10 5.48 -7.28 -7.21
N ARG A 11 4.18 -7.61 -7.12
CA ARG A 11 3.24 -7.52 -8.26
C ARG A 11 3.04 -6.11 -8.77
N LEU A 12 3.33 -5.09 -7.96
CA LEU A 12 3.23 -3.70 -8.38
C LEU A 12 4.24 -3.36 -9.48
N ARG A 13 5.31 -4.15 -9.66
CA ARG A 13 6.24 -3.99 -10.79
C ARG A 13 5.54 -4.12 -12.14
N ASP A 14 4.63 -5.08 -12.24
CA ASP A 14 3.86 -5.35 -13.47
C ASP A 14 2.59 -4.52 -13.53
N PHE A 15 1.98 -4.23 -12.36
CA PHE A 15 0.70 -3.55 -12.25
C PHE A 15 0.74 -2.39 -11.24
N PRO A 16 1.51 -1.32 -11.50
CA PRO A 16 1.73 -0.26 -10.53
C PRO A 16 0.44 0.45 -10.09
N ARG A 17 -0.57 0.51 -10.98
CA ARG A 17 -1.86 1.17 -10.73
C ARG A 17 -2.98 0.23 -10.29
N SER A 18 -2.67 -0.98 -9.81
CA SER A 18 -3.68 -1.96 -9.35
C SER A 18 -4.23 -1.68 -7.96
N GLY A 19 -3.56 -0.83 -7.17
CA GLY A 19 -4.04 -0.37 -5.87
C GLY A 19 -5.27 0.52 -5.99
N ARG A 20 -5.95 0.71 -4.86
CA ARG A 20 -7.09 1.62 -4.77
C ARG A 20 -6.58 3.05 -4.67
N ALA A 21 -7.34 4.03 -5.15
CA ALA A 21 -7.01 5.43 -4.89
C ALA A 21 -6.92 5.68 -3.38
N GLY A 22 -5.83 6.29 -2.93
CA GLY A 22 -5.59 6.60 -1.54
C GLY A 22 -6.29 7.86 -1.07
N ARG A 23 -6.26 8.07 0.25
CA ARG A 23 -6.91 9.21 0.90
C ARG A 23 -6.22 10.55 0.63
N MET A 24 -4.91 10.53 0.38
CA MET A 24 -4.13 11.70 -0.02
C MET A 24 -3.95 11.69 -1.54
N PRO A 25 -3.86 12.87 -2.19
CA PRO A 25 -3.46 12.95 -3.59
C PRO A 25 -2.19 12.14 -3.86
N GLU A 26 -2.10 11.55 -5.05
CA GLU A 26 -0.93 10.79 -5.54
C GLU A 26 -0.67 9.44 -4.82
N THR A 27 -1.30 9.20 -3.68
CA THR A 27 -1.20 7.92 -2.97
C THR A 27 -2.17 6.88 -3.51
N SER A 28 -1.73 5.62 -3.46
CA SER A 28 -2.51 4.42 -3.73
C SER A 28 -2.44 3.47 -2.53
N GLU A 29 -3.49 2.68 -2.33
CA GLU A 29 -3.62 1.71 -1.25
C GLU A 29 -3.63 0.29 -1.81
N LEU A 30 -2.60 -0.50 -1.46
CA LEU A 30 -2.58 -1.93 -1.69
C LEU A 30 -3.10 -2.64 -0.44
N VAL A 31 -4.27 -3.27 -0.55
CA VAL A 31 -4.79 -4.16 0.50
C VAL A 31 -4.06 -5.49 0.41
N VAL A 32 -3.31 -5.84 1.46
CA VAL A 32 -2.55 -7.10 1.49
C VAL A 32 -3.49 -8.22 1.90
N THR A 33 -4.05 -8.90 0.90
CA THR A 33 -5.01 -10.00 1.10
C THR A 33 -4.45 -11.06 2.04
N GLY A 34 -5.28 -11.55 2.97
CA GLY A 34 -4.84 -12.54 3.98
C GLY A 34 -4.16 -11.93 5.21
N THR A 35 -3.99 -10.61 5.26
CA THR A 35 -3.45 -9.89 6.41
C THR A 35 -4.35 -8.70 6.77
N PRO A 36 -4.24 -8.13 7.98
CA PRO A 36 -4.94 -6.92 8.34
C PRO A 36 -4.21 -5.65 7.86
N PHE A 37 -3.21 -5.76 6.97
CA PHE A 37 -2.36 -4.63 6.57
C PHE A 37 -2.73 -4.03 5.21
N ILE A 38 -2.52 -2.72 5.11
CA ILE A 38 -2.66 -1.92 3.89
C ILE A 38 -1.32 -1.22 3.67
N VAL A 39 -0.76 -1.34 2.47
CA VAL A 39 0.44 -0.62 2.07
C VAL A 39 0.02 0.64 1.33
N ILE A 40 0.44 1.80 1.82
CA ILE A 40 0.29 3.08 1.15
C ILE A 40 1.52 3.26 0.27
N TYR A 41 1.31 3.50 -1.02
CA TYR A 41 2.39 3.65 -1.98
C TYR A 41 2.12 4.76 -2.99
N ILE A 42 3.16 5.24 -3.66
CA ILE A 42 3.08 6.21 -4.76
C ILE A 42 3.68 5.58 -6.01
N VAL A 43 3.08 5.84 -7.17
CA VAL A 43 3.62 5.41 -8.47
C VAL A 43 4.41 6.58 -9.03
N GLY A 44 5.73 6.45 -9.06
CA GLY A 44 6.63 7.37 -9.73
C GLY A 44 6.72 7.10 -11.24
N ASP A 45 7.65 7.77 -11.91
CA ASP A 45 7.89 7.56 -13.34
C ASP A 45 8.58 6.21 -13.62
N ASP A 46 9.57 5.84 -12.79
CA ASP A 46 10.38 4.63 -12.95
C ASP A 46 10.31 3.66 -11.75
N ASP A 47 9.61 4.06 -10.68
CA ASP A 47 9.66 3.39 -9.39
C ASP A 47 8.35 3.46 -8.60
N ILE A 48 8.35 2.75 -7.47
CA ILE A 48 7.21 2.67 -6.55
C ILE A 48 7.71 2.93 -5.14
N ASP A 49 7.24 4.03 -4.56
CA ASP A 49 7.57 4.41 -3.19
C ASP A 49 6.59 3.79 -2.21
N LEU A 50 7.07 2.89 -1.33
CA LEU A 50 6.28 2.33 -0.25
C LEU A 50 6.31 3.27 0.95
N VAL A 51 5.30 4.12 1.07
CA VAL A 51 5.26 5.22 2.05
C VAL A 51 5.02 4.69 3.46
N ARG A 52 4.01 3.83 3.66
CA ARG A 52 3.68 3.26 4.98
C ARG A 52 3.00 1.90 4.88
N VAL A 53 3.11 1.11 5.95
CA VAL A 53 2.28 -0.08 6.19
C VAL A 53 1.36 0.22 7.38
N LEU A 54 0.06 0.14 7.17
CA LEU A 54 -0.97 0.49 8.15
C LEU A 54 -1.81 -0.73 8.50
N HIS A 55 -2.19 -0.89 9.78
CA HIS A 55 -3.21 -1.85 10.15
C HIS A 55 -4.59 -1.30 9.78
N GLY A 56 -5.33 -2.00 8.92
CA GLY A 56 -6.59 -1.54 8.32
C GLY A 56 -7.75 -1.38 9.32
N ALA A 57 -7.71 -2.07 10.45
CA ALA A 57 -8.72 -1.90 11.51
C ALA A 57 -8.48 -0.67 12.41
N GLN A 58 -7.34 0.02 12.28
CA GLN A 58 -7.06 1.23 13.05
C GLN A 58 -7.59 2.47 12.33
N LYS A 59 -8.05 3.44 13.11
CA LYS A 59 -8.39 4.76 12.59
C LYS A 59 -7.11 5.55 12.37
N TRP A 60 -6.84 5.86 11.10
CA TRP A 60 -5.70 6.67 10.68
C TRP A 60 -6.20 8.01 10.10
N PRO A 61 -5.52 9.14 10.35
CA PRO A 61 -4.33 9.28 11.21
C PRO A 61 -4.68 9.01 12.68
N LEU A 62 -3.69 8.55 13.47
CA LEU A 62 -3.85 8.55 14.92
C LEU A 62 -4.02 10.02 15.33
N ASP A 63 -5.08 10.35 16.05
CA ASP A 63 -5.29 11.70 16.56
C ASP A 63 -4.03 12.10 17.36
N ALA A 64 -3.40 13.22 16.97
CA ALA A 64 -2.15 13.72 17.55
C ALA A 64 -2.36 14.36 18.92
#